data_AF-A0A7W8B4P7-F1
#
_entry.id   AF-A0A7W8B4P7-F1
#
_cell.length_a   1.000
_cell.length_b   1.000
_cell.length_c   1.000
_cell.angle_alpha   90.00
_cell.angle_beta   90.00
_cell.angle_gamma   90.00
#
_symmetry.space_group_name_H-M   'P 1'
#
loop_
_entity.id
_entity.type
_entity.pdbx_description
1 polymer ?
#
loop_
_entity_poly.entity_id
_entity_poly.type
_entity_poly.pdbx_seq_one_letter_code
_entity_poly.pdbx_strand_id
1 'polypeptide(L)' 'MLLGVERMRLHWRTPEGPLWSHARLWPADPSEVLADLTVFDGSSTVVAELNGIRGTRLGGPKESAA' A
#
# COMPACT_ATOMS: atom_id res chain seq x y z
N MET A 1 -4.35 10.65 -4.97
CA MET A 1 -4.59 9.94 -6.23
C MET A 1 -3.46 8.94 -6.46
N LEU A 2 -3.73 7.72 -6.91
CA LEU A 2 -2.67 6.77 -7.29
C LEU A 2 -2.05 7.24 -8.60
N LEU A 3 -0.72 7.35 -8.64
CA LEU A 3 0.03 7.75 -9.84
C LEU A 3 0.69 6.56 -10.52
N GLY A 4 1.10 5.54 -9.76
CA GLY A 4 1.66 4.32 -10.34
C GLY A 4 2.18 3.33 -9.31
N VAL A 5 2.58 2.17 -9.82
CA VAL A 5 3.24 1.09 -9.08
C VAL A 5 4.41 0.61 -9.94
N GLU A 6 5.60 0.52 -9.38
CA GLU A 6 6.78 0.09 -10.13
C GLU A 6 6.76 -1.41 -10.41
N ARG A 7 6.37 -2.21 -9.43
CA ARG A 7 6.28 -3.67 -9.56
C ARG A 7 5.10 -4.21 -8.79
N MET A 8 4.28 -5.00 -9.47
CA MET A 8 3.21 -5.78 -8.85
C MET A 8 3.50 -7.27 -9.06
N ARG A 9 3.39 -8.04 -7.98
CA ARG A 9 3.39 -9.51 -8.02
C ARG A 9 2.08 -10.00 -7.41
N LEU A 10 1.39 -10.85 -8.15
CA LEU A 10 0.20 -11.55 -7.68
C LEU A 10 0.53 -13.04 -7.66
N HIS A 11 0.30 -13.69 -6.52
CA HIS A 11 0.54 -15.11 -6.36
C HIS A 11 -0.76 -15.83 -6.67
N TRP A 12 -0.80 -16.59 -7.77
CA TRP A 12 -2.00 -17.29 -8.24
C TRP A 12 -2.39 -18.44 -7.32
N ARG A 13 -3.12 -18.11 -6.25
CA ARG A 13 -3.76 -19.04 -5.33
C ARG A 13 -5.06 -18.45 -4.82
N THR A 14 -5.98 -19.31 -4.40
CA THR A 14 -7.18 -18.88 -3.67
C THR A 14 -6.76 -18.46 -2.25
N PRO A 15 -7.10 -17.23 -1.80
CA PRO A 15 -6.82 -16.81 -0.43
C PRO A 15 -7.64 -17.62 0.58
N GLU A 16 -7.04 -17.92 1.72
CA GLU A 16 -7.74 -18.55 2.84
C GLU A 16 -8.21 -17.49 3.84
N GLY A 17 -9.52 -17.36 4.01
CA GLY A 17 -10.10 -16.44 4.99
C GLY A 17 -9.92 -14.95 4.63
N PRO A 18 -10.05 -14.04 5.63
CA PRO A 18 -9.94 -12.60 5.41
C PRO A 18 -8.55 -12.17 4.95
N LEU A 19 -8.50 -11.19 4.05
CA LEU A 19 -7.26 -10.55 3.64
C LEU A 19 -6.85 -9.47 4.65
N TRP A 20 -5.56 -9.32 4.87
CA TRP A 20 -4.97 -8.20 5.59
C TRP A 20 -3.75 -7.68 4.82
N SER A 21 -3.34 -6.45 5.12
CA SER A 21 -2.21 -5.83 4.43
C SER A 21 -1.29 -5.11 5.39
N HIS A 22 0.01 -5.18 5.11
CA HIS A 22 1.03 -4.35 5.72
C HIS A 22 1.50 -3.31 4.70
N ALA A 23 1.40 -2.04 5.06
CA ALA A 23 1.91 -0.94 4.24
C ALA A 23 3.15 -0.34 4.92
N ARG A 24 4.26 -0.31 4.20
CA ARG A 24 5.47 0.41 4.59
C ARG A 24 5.48 1.75 3.88
N LEU A 25 5.38 2.84 4.64
CA LEU A 25 5.52 4.19 4.11
C LEU A 25 7.00 4.58 4.05
N TRP A 26 7.39 5.19 2.96
CA TRP A 26 8.71 5.78 2.77
C TRP A 26 8.67 7.29 3.00
N PRO A 27 9.79 7.91 3.41
CA PRO A 27 9.90 9.36 3.42
C PRO A 27 9.58 9.94 2.04
N ALA A 28 8.67 10.91 2.00
CA ALA A 28 8.21 11.58 0.79
C ALA A 28 7.75 13.00 1.14
N ASP A 29 7.57 13.84 0.14
CA ASP A 29 7.00 15.17 0.34
C ASP A 29 5.58 15.08 0.95
N PRO A 30 5.12 16.10 1.70
CA PRO A 30 3.81 16.04 2.38
C PRO A 30 2.61 15.85 1.45
N SER A 31 2.73 16.24 0.18
CA SER A 31 1.72 16.05 -0.85
C SER A 31 1.79 14.68 -1.53
N GLU A 32 2.84 13.91 -1.28
CA GLU A 32 3.13 12.65 -1.94
C GLU A 32 2.93 11.45 -1.02
N VAL A 33 2.83 10.28 -1.65
CA VAL A 33 2.78 8.98 -1.02
C VAL A 33 3.77 8.09 -1.74
N LEU A 34 4.78 7.64 -1.02
CA LEU A 34 5.70 6.58 -1.43
C LEU A 34 5.52 5.40 -0.47
N ALA A 35 5.22 4.21 -1.01
CA ALA A 35 4.94 3.06 -0.17
C ALA A 35 5.25 1.73 -0.85
N ASP A 36 5.47 0.70 -0.03
CA ASP A 36 5.32 -0.70 -0.43
C ASP A 36 4.13 -1.31 0.33
N LEU A 37 3.43 -2.24 -0.31
CA LEU A 37 2.28 -2.94 0.26
C LEU A 37 2.45 -4.44 0.06
N THR A 38 2.29 -5.19 1.15
CA THR A 38 2.18 -6.65 1.10
C THR A 38 0.79 -7.04 1.59
N VAL A 39 0.10 -7.88 0.81
CA VAL A 39 -1.22 -8.42 1.13
C VAL A 39 -1.06 -9.89 1.48
N PHE A 40 -1.72 -10.30 2.55
CA PHE A 40 -1.69 -11.64 3.10
C PHE A 40 -3.10 -12.20 3.23
N ASP A 41 -3.22 -13.52 3.24
CA ASP A 41 -4.43 -14.23 3.64
C ASP A 41 -4.48 -14.46 5.16
N GLY A 42 -5.58 -15.07 5.63
CA GLY A 42 -5.80 -15.37 7.05
C GLY A 42 -4.79 -16.37 7.63
N SER A 43 -4.08 -17.10 6.77
CA SER A 43 -3.00 -18.03 7.12
C SER A 43 -1.63 -17.37 7.10
N SER A 44 -1.56 -16.04 7.00
CA SER A 44 -0.33 -15.23 6.88
C SER A 44 0.50 -15.52 5.64
N THR A 45 -0.09 -16.11 4.59
CA THR A 45 0.62 -16.27 3.32
C THR A 45 0.47 -15.01 2.47
N VAL A 46 1.57 -14.57 1.86
CA VAL A 46 1.55 -13.48 0.88
C VAL A 46 0.74 -13.88 -0.35
N VAL A 47 -0.26 -13.05 -0.68
CA VAL A 47 -1.09 -13.19 -1.89
C VAL A 47 -0.75 -12.16 -2.94
N ALA A 48 -0.29 -10.96 -2.53
CA ALA A 48 0.14 -9.92 -3.46
C ALA A 48 1.19 -9.00 -2.85
N GLU A 49 2.03 -8.44 -3.71
CA GLU A 49 3.08 -7.49 -3.35
C GLU A 49 3.06 -6.34 -4.36
N LEU A 50 2.96 -5.11 -3.88
CA LEU A 50 3.08 -3.89 -4.67
C LEU A 50 4.29 -3.12 -4.13
N ASN A 51 5.30 -2.96 -4.97
CA ASN A 51 6.53 -2.25 -4.63
C ASN A 51 6.62 -0.96 -5.43
N GLY A 52 7.09 0.11 -4.80
CA GLY A 52 7.23 1.43 -5.41
C GLY A 52 5.88 2.06 -5.76
N ILE A 53 4.91 1.99 -4.85
CA ILE A 53 3.64 2.72 -4.98
C ILE A 53 3.93 4.22 -4.93
N ARG A 54 3.43 4.95 -5.92
CA ARG A 54 3.49 6.41 -6.00
C ARG A 54 2.10 6.99 -6.05
N GLY A 55 1.84 8.00 -5.24
CA GLY A 55 0.56 8.67 -5.18
C GLY A 55 0.66 10.11 -4.68
N THR A 56 -0.45 10.83 -4.75
CA THR A 56 -0.65 12.13 -4.09
C THR A 56 -1.70 12.01 -2.98
N ARG A 57 -1.60 12.83 -1.94
CA ARG A 57 -2.67 12.93 -0.94
C ARG A 57 -3.88 13.65 -1.54
N LEU A 58 -5.08 13.13 -1.30
CA LEU A 58 -6.33 13.79 -1.67
C LEU A 58 -6.78 14.63 -0.46
N GLY A 59 -6.82 15.95 -0.64
CA GLY A 59 -6.98 16.91 0.45
C GLY A 59 -5.63 17.34 1.02
N GLY A 60 -5.42 18.65 1.13
CA GLY A 60 -4.23 19.22 1.79
C GLY A 60 -4.13 18.79 3.25
N PRO A 61 -3.02 19.10 3.94
CA PRO A 61 -2.88 18.73 5.35
C PRO A 61 -4.12 19.19 6.11
N LYS A 62 -4.85 18.25 6.72
CA LYS A 62 -5.75 18.64 7.81
C LYS A 62 -4.83 19.23 8.87
N GLU A 63 -4.90 20.53 9.09
CA GLU A 63 -4.37 21.12 10.31
C GLU A 63 -4.93 20.29 11.46
N SER A 64 -4.07 19.52 12.11
CA SER A 64 -4.39 18.95 13.40
C SER A 64 -4.54 20.17 14.32
N ALA A 65 -5.79 20.52 14.63
CA ALA A 65 -6.08 21.51 15.66
C ALA A 65 -5.36 21.08 16.93
N ALA A 66 -4.41 21.90 17.36
CA ALA A 66 -3.74 21.80 18.65
C ALA A 66 -4.71 22.20 19.78
#